data_AF-A0A6C0DSJ5-F1
#
_entry.id   AF-A0A6C0DSJ5-F1
#
_cell.length_a   1.000
_cell.length_b   1.000
_cell.length_c   1.000
_cell.angle_alpha   90.00
_cell.angle_beta   90.00
_cell.angle_gamma   90.00
#
_symmetry.space_group_name_H-M   'P 1'
#
loop_
_entity.id
_entity.type
_entity.pdbx_description
1 polymer ?
#
loop_
_entity_poly.entity_id
_entity_poly.type
_entity_poly.pdbx_seq_one_letter_code
_entity_poly.pdbx_strand_id
1 'polypeptide(L)'
;MTTTCQMGSTIMLNLLFEKIQTLPYWYLGTGALKMEYKGETKGICRNDIMLRRKRVKKTFFNQASLVVRLQMDVETWKEVNVKLFSNGGVQMTGVPDDKTGRAAIAWLADEIETKYAGVFAKKHNIHKYETQLVNSDYSIGVPIRRERLHKILVETYGLFSTFESTVYQGVNTKFFYNKARTAGPPGLCLCPTPCEGTGNGEAIGDCKRITISPFQTGRIIITGARSLDQINTAYAFMNTIFEKHAAEIIRVALTPPPQTTAPATPAKIRSGWVPHPSPRNIVQIPAEKMIESLPDNA
;
A
#
# COMPACT_ATOMS: atom_id res chain seq x y z
N MET A 1 2.91 -5.06 2.76
CA MET A 1 4.26 -5.20 2.18
C MET A 1 4.23 -6.02 0.88
N THR A 2 5.35 -6.02 0.16
CA THR A 2 5.64 -6.85 -1.03
C THR A 2 6.80 -7.76 -0.69
N THR A 3 6.64 -9.05 -0.98
CA THR A 3 7.67 -10.07 -0.74
C THR A 3 7.95 -10.85 -2.01
N THR A 4 9.13 -11.43 -2.10
CA THR A 4 9.54 -12.30 -3.20
C THR A 4 10.17 -13.57 -2.67
N CYS A 5 10.09 -14.65 -3.43
CA CYS A 5 10.85 -15.85 -3.15
C CYS A 5 11.09 -16.65 -4.44
N GLN A 6 11.84 -17.74 -4.31
CA GLN A 6 12.10 -18.70 -5.37
C GLN A 6 11.59 -20.07 -4.94
N MET A 7 10.76 -20.72 -5.76
CA MET A 7 10.19 -22.06 -5.47
C MET A 7 11.18 -23.21 -5.75
N GLY A 8 12.35 -22.91 -6.32
CA GLY A 8 13.39 -23.91 -6.62
C GLY A 8 13.04 -24.93 -7.70
N SER A 9 11.95 -24.69 -8.42
CA SER A 9 11.46 -25.53 -9.51
C SER A 9 10.78 -24.65 -10.55
N THR A 10 10.87 -25.01 -11.83
CA THR A 10 10.10 -24.35 -12.88
C THR A 10 8.62 -24.67 -12.71
N ILE A 11 7.76 -23.68 -12.97
CA ILE A 11 6.31 -23.78 -12.80
C ILE A 11 5.66 -23.85 -14.17
N MET A 12 4.98 -24.96 -14.46
CA MET A 12 4.19 -25.15 -15.67
C MET A 12 2.89 -24.36 -15.58
N LEU A 13 2.95 -23.04 -15.83
CA LEU A 13 1.83 -22.13 -15.66
C LEU A 13 0.60 -22.47 -16.53
N ASN A 14 0.80 -23.00 -17.74
CA ASN A 14 -0.32 -23.47 -18.58
C ASN A 14 -1.07 -24.61 -17.88
N LEU A 15 -0.34 -25.61 -17.38
CA LEU A 15 -0.90 -26.77 -16.69
C LEU A 15 -1.59 -26.39 -15.38
N LEU A 16 -0.97 -25.47 -14.62
CA LEU A 16 -1.58 -24.94 -13.41
C LEU A 16 -2.89 -24.22 -13.74
N PHE A 17 -2.89 -23.33 -14.74
CA PHE A 17 -4.10 -22.61 -15.13
C PHE A 17 -5.22 -23.53 -15.61
N GLU A 18 -4.88 -24.59 -16.36
CA GLU A 18 -5.85 -25.59 -16.80
C GLU A 18 -6.50 -26.32 -15.62
N LYS A 19 -5.69 -26.78 -14.67
CA LYS A 19 -6.12 -27.64 -13.55
C LYS A 19 -6.66 -26.89 -12.33
N ILE A 20 -6.29 -25.62 -12.14
CA ILE A 20 -6.59 -24.91 -10.89
C ILE A 20 -8.10 -24.83 -10.66
N GLN A 21 -8.50 -25.15 -9.43
CA GLN A 21 -9.86 -24.95 -8.96
C GLN A 21 -9.92 -23.67 -8.14
N THR A 22 -10.83 -22.76 -8.52
CA THR A 22 -11.07 -21.53 -7.78
C THR A 22 -12.25 -21.70 -6.83
N LEU A 23 -12.10 -21.25 -5.59
CA LEU A 23 -13.18 -21.18 -4.63
C LEU A 23 -14.22 -20.14 -5.07
N PRO A 24 -15.52 -20.44 -4.95
CA PRO A 24 -16.56 -19.43 -5.06
C PRO A 24 -16.34 -18.33 -4.02
N TYR A 25 -16.53 -17.06 -4.40
CA TYR A 25 -16.14 -15.95 -3.52
C TYR A 25 -16.88 -15.94 -2.17
N TRP A 26 -18.14 -16.38 -2.14
CA TRP A 26 -18.97 -16.48 -0.95
C TRP A 26 -18.56 -17.62 0.00
N TYR A 27 -17.73 -18.55 -0.46
CA TYR A 27 -17.24 -19.65 0.38
C TYR A 27 -16.09 -19.15 1.27
N LEU A 28 -16.24 -19.33 2.59
CA LEU A 28 -15.25 -18.95 3.59
C LEU A 28 -14.27 -20.11 3.80
N GLY A 29 -13.24 -20.16 2.96
CA GLY A 29 -12.17 -21.12 3.07
C GLY A 29 -10.85 -20.58 2.53
N THR A 30 -9.75 -21.22 2.95
CA THR A 30 -8.41 -20.94 2.42
C THR A 30 -8.29 -21.55 1.02
N GLY A 31 -7.87 -20.76 0.05
CA GLY A 31 -7.71 -21.24 -1.33
C GLY A 31 -7.54 -20.15 -2.37
N ALA A 32 -7.38 -20.58 -3.62
CA ALA A 32 -7.35 -19.70 -4.77
C ALA A 32 -8.75 -19.14 -5.05
N LEU A 33 -8.91 -17.82 -5.07
CA LEU A 33 -10.16 -17.16 -5.47
C LEU A 33 -10.19 -16.88 -6.98
N LYS A 34 -9.02 -16.56 -7.54
CA LYS A 34 -8.90 -16.10 -8.91
C LYS A 34 -7.53 -16.39 -9.48
N MET A 35 -7.46 -16.80 -10.75
CA MET A 35 -6.22 -16.84 -11.52
C MET A 35 -6.41 -16.15 -12.87
N GLU A 36 -5.44 -15.37 -13.31
CA GLU A 36 -5.36 -14.77 -14.63
C GLU A 36 -4.07 -15.22 -15.31
N TYR A 37 -4.18 -15.67 -16.56
CA TYR A 37 -3.04 -16.12 -17.33
C TYR A 37 -3.34 -16.01 -18.84
N LYS A 38 -2.40 -15.46 -19.61
CA LYS A 38 -2.53 -15.26 -21.08
C LYS A 38 -3.82 -14.55 -21.54
N GLY A 39 -4.42 -13.71 -20.69
CA GLY A 39 -5.63 -12.95 -21.01
C GLY A 39 -6.94 -13.66 -20.66
N GLU A 40 -6.86 -14.89 -20.18
CA GLU A 40 -7.97 -15.64 -19.62
C GLU A 40 -8.01 -15.48 -18.10
N THR A 41 -9.20 -15.63 -17.53
CA THR A 41 -9.47 -15.47 -16.10
C THR A 41 -10.35 -16.61 -15.62
N LYS A 42 -9.96 -17.24 -14.50
CA LYS A 42 -10.79 -18.15 -13.71
C LYS A 42 -11.06 -17.54 -12.35
N GLY A 43 -12.30 -17.65 -11.86
CA GLY A 43 -12.71 -17.13 -10.55
C GLY A 43 -12.81 -15.60 -10.48
N ILE A 44 -13.08 -15.09 -9.28
CA ILE A 44 -13.30 -13.66 -8.99
C ILE A 44 -12.70 -13.31 -7.63
N CYS A 45 -12.25 -12.06 -7.45
CA CYS A 45 -11.76 -11.58 -6.16
C CYS A 45 -12.50 -10.32 -5.69
N ARG A 46 -12.21 -9.86 -4.46
CA ARG A 46 -12.86 -8.68 -3.87
C ARG A 46 -12.73 -7.46 -4.77
N ASN A 47 -11.56 -7.26 -5.35
CA ASN A 47 -11.29 -6.10 -6.20
C ASN A 47 -12.11 -6.11 -7.49
N ASP A 48 -12.47 -7.27 -8.04
CA ASP A 48 -13.33 -7.33 -9.22
C ASP A 48 -14.78 -6.99 -8.89
N ILE A 49 -15.23 -7.32 -7.69
CA ILE A 49 -16.57 -6.98 -7.19
C ILE A 49 -16.65 -5.49 -6.84
N MET A 50 -15.64 -4.98 -6.14
CA MET A 50 -15.65 -3.62 -5.59
C MET A 50 -15.22 -2.56 -6.61
N LEU A 51 -14.41 -2.91 -7.61
CA LEU A 51 -13.87 -1.98 -8.60
C LEU A 51 -14.38 -2.34 -9.99
N ARG A 52 -14.96 -1.36 -10.70
CA ARG A 52 -15.25 -1.50 -12.14
C ARG A 52 -13.94 -1.49 -12.93
N ARG A 53 -13.35 -2.66 -13.13
CA ARG A 53 -12.12 -2.80 -13.91
C ARG A 53 -12.40 -2.66 -15.40
N LYS A 54 -11.60 -1.82 -16.07
CA LYS A 54 -11.52 -1.81 -17.54
C LYS A 54 -10.67 -3.00 -17.99
N ARG A 55 -11.09 -3.68 -19.06
CA ARG A 55 -10.32 -4.78 -19.65
C ARG A 55 -8.99 -4.26 -20.18
N VAL A 56 -7.88 -4.79 -19.68
CA VAL A 56 -6.53 -4.38 -20.08
C VAL A 56 -6.17 -5.08 -21.40
N LYS A 57 -5.74 -4.32 -22.41
CA LYS A 57 -5.45 -4.84 -23.76
C LYS A 57 -4.11 -5.57 -23.89
N LYS A 58 -3.16 -5.34 -22.97
CA LYS A 58 -1.84 -5.98 -22.98
C LYS A 58 -1.78 -7.07 -21.91
N THR A 59 -1.41 -8.27 -22.32
CA THR A 59 -1.15 -9.40 -21.44
C THR A 59 0.35 -9.55 -21.21
N PHE A 60 0.74 -9.90 -19.98
CA PHE A 60 2.13 -10.21 -19.66
C PHE A 60 2.30 -11.74 -19.72
N PHE A 61 2.96 -12.24 -20.77
CA PHE A 61 2.89 -13.65 -21.13
C PHE A 61 3.66 -14.60 -20.19
N ASN A 62 4.67 -14.11 -19.48
CA ASN A 62 5.57 -14.93 -18.65
C ASN A 62 5.22 -14.91 -17.16
N GLN A 63 4.01 -14.48 -16.80
CA GLN A 63 3.52 -14.60 -15.43
C GLN A 63 2.07 -15.10 -15.42
N ALA A 64 1.70 -15.78 -14.35
CA ALA A 64 0.31 -15.89 -13.93
C ALA A 64 0.06 -15.00 -12.71
N SER A 65 -1.11 -14.38 -12.65
CA SER A 65 -1.58 -13.63 -11.48
C SER A 65 -2.60 -14.46 -10.74
N LEU A 66 -2.40 -14.70 -9.45
CA LEU A 66 -3.27 -15.48 -8.58
C LEU A 66 -3.72 -14.58 -7.41
N VAL A 67 -4.96 -14.71 -6.98
CA VAL A 67 -5.44 -14.14 -5.73
C VAL A 67 -5.79 -15.29 -4.79
N VAL A 68 -5.07 -15.36 -3.68
CA VAL A 68 -5.24 -16.39 -2.64
C VAL A 68 -5.90 -15.76 -1.43
N ARG A 69 -6.91 -16.43 -0.89
CA ARG A 69 -7.49 -16.12 0.42
C ARG A 69 -6.86 -17.01 1.47
N LEU A 70 -6.34 -16.39 2.53
CA LEU A 70 -5.76 -17.06 3.68
C LEU A 70 -6.53 -16.68 4.94
N GLN A 71 -6.74 -17.67 5.80
CA GLN A 71 -7.22 -17.43 7.16
C GLN A 71 -6.07 -16.86 7.99
N MET A 72 -6.30 -15.68 8.59
CA MET A 72 -5.34 -15.03 9.47
C MET A 72 -5.59 -15.44 10.92
N ASP A 73 -6.85 -15.36 11.34
CA ASP A 73 -7.35 -15.66 12.67
C ASP A 73 -8.70 -16.39 12.55
N VAL A 74 -9.40 -16.63 13.66
CA VAL A 74 -10.70 -17.31 13.68
C VAL A 74 -11.71 -16.63 12.74
N GLU A 75 -11.74 -15.28 12.71
CA GLU A 75 -12.72 -14.50 11.94
C GLU A 75 -12.11 -13.69 10.80
N THR A 76 -10.79 -13.53 10.77
CA THR A 76 -10.12 -12.61 9.84
C THR A 76 -9.56 -13.35 8.63
N TRP A 77 -9.95 -12.88 7.43
CA TRP A 77 -9.46 -13.40 6.15
C TRP A 77 -8.70 -12.34 5.38
N LYS A 78 -7.60 -12.74 4.73
CA LYS A 78 -6.80 -11.84 3.90
C LYS A 78 -6.65 -12.36 2.49
N GLU A 79 -6.87 -11.48 1.53
CA GLU A 79 -6.55 -11.72 0.12
C GLU A 79 -5.14 -11.23 -0.19
N VAL A 80 -4.29 -12.15 -0.64
CA VAL A 80 -2.92 -11.89 -1.08
C VAL A 80 -2.87 -12.03 -2.60
N ASN A 81 -2.29 -11.03 -3.26
CA ASN A 81 -2.07 -11.07 -4.70
C ASN A 81 -0.70 -11.70 -4.95
N VAL A 82 -0.67 -12.84 -5.63
CA VAL A 82 0.52 -13.62 -5.93
C VAL A 82 0.77 -13.57 -7.43
N LYS A 83 2.00 -13.29 -7.83
CA LYS A 83 2.47 -13.43 -9.20
C LYS A 83 3.43 -14.60 -9.26
N LEU A 84 3.14 -15.54 -10.15
CA LEU A 84 3.96 -16.71 -10.40
C LEU A 84 4.68 -16.53 -11.74
N PHE A 85 5.98 -16.77 -11.75
CA PHE A 85 6.82 -16.76 -12.94
C PHE A 85 7.22 -18.18 -13.31
N SER A 86 7.32 -18.47 -14.60
CA SER A 86 7.64 -19.83 -15.10
C SER A 86 9.00 -20.36 -14.61
N ASN A 87 9.93 -19.47 -14.28
CA ASN A 87 11.24 -19.79 -13.71
C ASN A 87 11.22 -20.14 -12.20
N GLY A 88 10.04 -20.27 -11.59
CA GLY A 88 9.89 -20.54 -10.15
C GLY A 88 9.73 -19.29 -9.29
N GLY A 89 10.02 -18.10 -9.84
CA GLY A 89 9.94 -16.86 -9.08
C GLY A 89 8.52 -16.60 -8.62
N VAL A 90 8.38 -16.09 -7.40
CA VAL A 90 7.08 -15.64 -6.86
C VAL A 90 7.23 -14.24 -6.32
N GLN A 91 6.23 -13.40 -6.58
CA GLN A 91 6.08 -12.09 -5.95
C GLN A 91 4.70 -12.00 -5.30
N MET A 92 4.63 -11.62 -4.03
CA MET A 92 3.37 -11.42 -3.31
C MET A 92 3.21 -9.96 -2.90
N THR A 93 2.00 -9.43 -3.05
CA THR A 93 1.64 -8.07 -2.64
C THR A 93 0.37 -8.10 -1.79
N GLY A 94 0.23 -7.10 -0.91
CA GLY A 94 -0.90 -7.03 0.03
C GLY A 94 -0.72 -7.91 1.27
N VAL A 95 0.48 -8.46 1.48
CA VAL A 95 0.82 -9.23 2.68
C VAL A 95 0.92 -8.28 3.88
N PRO A 96 0.32 -8.56 5.04
CA PRO A 96 0.39 -7.70 6.21
C PRO A 96 1.78 -7.72 6.89
N ASP A 97 2.31 -8.91 7.15
CA ASP A 97 3.54 -9.13 7.92
C ASP A 97 4.34 -10.35 7.43
N ASP A 98 5.61 -10.44 7.84
CA ASP A 98 6.57 -11.46 7.38
C ASP A 98 6.08 -12.89 7.62
N LYS A 99 5.49 -13.16 8.79
CA LYS A 99 4.99 -14.49 9.18
C LYS A 99 3.87 -14.92 8.24
N THR A 100 2.92 -14.04 7.98
CA THR A 100 1.82 -14.31 7.04
C THR A 100 2.33 -14.58 5.64
N GLY A 101 3.33 -13.84 5.16
CA GLY A 101 3.91 -14.07 3.85
C GLY A 101 4.61 -15.42 3.72
N ARG A 102 5.31 -15.87 4.78
CA ARG A 102 5.92 -17.21 4.81
C ARG A 102 4.88 -18.32 4.84
N ALA A 103 3.81 -18.15 5.62
CA ALA A 103 2.69 -19.10 5.65
C ALA A 103 1.99 -19.18 4.28
N ALA A 104 1.76 -18.04 3.63
CA ALA A 104 1.14 -17.94 2.31
C ALA A 104 1.90 -18.74 1.25
N ILE A 105 3.22 -18.59 1.22
CA ILE A 105 4.05 -19.26 0.22
C ILE A 105 4.21 -20.75 0.49
N ALA A 106 4.35 -21.15 1.75
CA ALA A 106 4.42 -22.55 2.14
C ALA A 106 3.12 -23.27 1.74
N TRP A 107 1.98 -22.69 2.13
CA TRP A 107 0.67 -23.20 1.74
C TRP A 107 0.53 -23.31 0.22
N LEU A 108 0.92 -22.27 -0.53
CA LEU A 108 0.80 -22.28 -1.98
C LEU A 108 1.68 -23.35 -2.64
N ALA A 109 2.90 -23.54 -2.16
CA ALA A 109 3.80 -24.55 -2.68
C ALA A 109 3.26 -25.97 -2.41
N ASP A 110 2.80 -26.23 -1.18
CA ASP A 110 2.21 -27.50 -0.79
C ASP A 110 0.91 -27.78 -1.56
N GLU A 111 0.03 -26.78 -1.69
CA GLU A 111 -1.22 -26.89 -2.45
C GLU A 111 -0.94 -27.23 -3.93
N ILE A 112 0.07 -26.60 -4.53
CA ILE A 112 0.43 -26.88 -5.92
C ILE A 112 1.01 -28.29 -6.06
N GLU A 113 1.92 -28.68 -5.19
CA GLU A 113 2.57 -29.98 -5.26
C GLU A 113 1.58 -31.13 -5.00
N THR A 114 0.67 -30.96 -4.05
CA THR A 114 -0.29 -32.01 -3.64
C THR A 114 -1.47 -32.16 -4.60
N LYS A 115 -2.06 -31.05 -5.09
CA LYS A 115 -3.30 -31.12 -5.90
C LYS A 115 -3.06 -31.03 -7.39
N TYR A 116 -1.96 -30.42 -7.83
CA TYR A 116 -1.71 -30.16 -9.25
C TYR A 116 -0.46 -30.88 -9.74
N ALA A 117 -0.54 -32.21 -9.78
CA ALA A 117 0.55 -33.07 -10.24
C ALA A 117 1.09 -32.63 -11.63
N GLY A 118 2.42 -32.56 -11.71
CA GLY A 118 3.17 -32.14 -12.91
C GLY A 118 3.34 -30.63 -13.06
N VAL A 119 2.76 -29.80 -12.19
CA VAL A 119 2.96 -28.33 -12.26
C VAL A 119 4.39 -27.94 -11.92
N PHE A 120 4.98 -28.56 -10.90
CA PHE A 120 6.40 -28.42 -10.65
C PHE A 120 7.18 -29.50 -11.42
N ALA A 121 8.24 -29.09 -12.12
CA ALA A 121 9.09 -30.03 -12.85
C ALA A 121 9.93 -30.94 -11.92
N LYS A 122 10.20 -30.46 -10.71
CA LYS A 122 10.90 -31.14 -9.61
C LYS A 122 10.26 -30.74 -8.29
N LYS A 123 10.50 -31.51 -7.22
CA LYS A 123 10.05 -31.17 -5.87
C LYS A 123 10.37 -29.71 -5.53
N HIS A 124 9.39 -28.99 -5.00
CA HIS A 124 9.58 -27.59 -4.66
C HIS A 124 10.61 -27.43 -3.52
N ASN A 125 11.34 -26.31 -3.54
CA ASN A 125 12.29 -25.94 -2.50
C ASN A 125 12.31 -24.42 -2.36
N ILE A 126 11.55 -23.90 -1.39
CA ILE A 126 11.42 -22.45 -1.17
C ILE A 126 12.72 -21.89 -0.62
N HIS A 127 13.29 -20.91 -1.31
CA HIS A 127 14.47 -20.17 -0.87
C HIS A 127 14.44 -18.71 -1.31
N LYS A 128 15.39 -17.91 -0.83
CA LYS A 128 15.50 -16.46 -1.11
C LYS A 128 14.21 -15.69 -0.84
N TYR A 129 13.52 -16.06 0.25
CA TYR A 129 12.37 -15.30 0.70
C TYR A 129 12.83 -13.96 1.27
N GLU A 130 12.37 -12.86 0.68
CA GLU A 130 12.80 -11.50 1.01
C GLU A 130 11.63 -10.53 1.01
N THR A 131 11.62 -9.59 1.96
CA THR A 131 10.76 -8.41 1.91
C THR A 131 11.38 -7.36 1.00
N GLN A 132 10.72 -7.09 -0.12
CA GLN A 132 11.23 -6.14 -1.13
C GLN A 132 10.75 -4.72 -0.90
N LEU A 133 9.54 -4.55 -0.34
CA LEU A 133 8.92 -3.26 -0.15
C LEU A 133 7.96 -3.24 1.03
N VAL A 134 8.19 -2.33 1.96
CA VAL A 134 7.26 -1.95 3.01
C VAL A 134 6.72 -0.56 2.67
N ASN A 135 5.40 -0.44 2.64
CA ASN A 135 4.70 0.82 2.47
C ASN A 135 3.96 1.13 3.76
N SER A 136 3.97 2.40 4.14
CA SER A 136 3.22 2.95 5.24
C SER A 136 2.61 4.28 4.83
N ASP A 137 1.46 4.61 5.37
CA ASP A 137 0.86 5.91 5.28
C ASP A 137 0.36 6.35 6.66
N TYR A 138 0.38 7.65 6.89
CA TYR A 138 -0.11 8.26 8.11
C TYR A 138 -0.63 9.67 7.84
N SER A 139 -1.22 10.31 8.84
CA SER A 139 -1.74 11.67 8.74
C SER A 139 -1.29 12.48 9.95
N ILE A 140 -0.84 13.70 9.73
CA ILE A 140 -0.60 14.68 10.81
C ILE A 140 -1.88 15.47 11.15
N GLY A 141 -3.02 15.15 10.53
CA GLY A 141 -4.33 15.70 10.87
C GLY A 141 -4.59 17.15 10.43
N VAL A 142 -3.58 17.85 9.90
CA VAL A 142 -3.69 19.26 9.49
C VAL A 142 -3.20 19.47 8.06
N PRO A 143 -3.82 20.38 7.27
CA PRO A 143 -3.35 20.70 5.93
C PRO A 143 -2.02 21.44 5.94
N ILE A 144 -1.19 21.22 4.91
CA ILE A 144 0.17 21.77 4.82
C ILE A 144 0.41 22.63 3.57
N ARG A 145 1.30 23.61 3.71
CA ARG A 145 1.89 24.42 2.63
C ARG A 145 3.06 23.65 2.01
N ARG A 146 2.76 22.77 1.05
CA ARG A 146 3.74 21.90 0.38
C ARG A 146 4.91 22.67 -0.25
N GLU A 147 4.63 23.83 -0.83
CA GLU A 147 5.64 24.70 -1.45
C GLU A 147 6.66 25.15 -0.39
N ARG A 148 6.19 25.55 0.80
CA ARG A 148 7.07 25.97 1.90
C ARG A 148 7.83 24.77 2.48
N LEU A 149 7.15 23.65 2.69
CA LEU A 149 7.78 22.42 3.14
C LEU A 149 8.91 21.97 2.20
N HIS A 150 8.66 21.95 0.89
CA HIS A 150 9.66 21.60 -0.11
C HIS A 150 10.91 22.48 0.00
N LYS A 151 10.74 23.81 0.08
CA LYS A 151 11.86 24.73 0.29
C LYS A 151 12.64 24.44 1.56
N ILE A 152 11.96 24.22 2.69
CA ILE A 152 12.60 23.87 3.96
C ILE A 152 13.43 22.58 3.82
N LEU A 153 12.86 21.53 3.21
CA LEU A 153 13.53 20.24 3.04
C LEU A 153 14.81 20.36 2.20
N VAL A 154 14.80 21.18 1.16
CA VAL A 154 15.97 21.42 0.30
C VAL A 154 16.97 22.37 0.96
N GLU A 155 16.53 23.56 1.34
CA GLU A 155 17.39 24.67 1.76
C GLU A 155 17.94 24.49 3.19
N THR A 156 17.13 23.95 4.11
CA THR A 156 17.51 23.81 5.53
C THR A 156 18.11 22.44 5.84
N TYR A 157 17.59 21.38 5.22
CA TYR A 157 17.99 20.00 5.51
C TYR A 157 18.85 19.35 4.40
N GLY A 158 19.01 20.01 3.25
CA GLY A 158 19.82 19.50 2.14
C GLY A 158 19.26 18.24 1.48
N LEU A 159 18.00 17.88 1.74
CA LEU A 159 17.41 16.65 1.23
C LEU A 159 17.14 16.76 -0.27
N PHE A 160 17.28 15.64 -0.98
CA PHE A 160 16.78 15.56 -2.35
C PHE A 160 15.25 15.53 -2.33
N SER A 161 14.64 16.66 -2.65
CA SER A 161 13.19 16.83 -2.69
C SER A 161 12.78 17.44 -4.03
N THR A 162 11.63 17.03 -4.56
CA THR A 162 11.06 17.55 -5.81
C THR A 162 9.58 17.83 -5.58
N PHE A 163 9.10 18.95 -6.10
CA PHE A 163 7.69 19.31 -6.01
C PHE A 163 7.21 20.00 -7.29
N GLU A 164 6.48 19.23 -8.11
CA GLU A 164 5.83 19.68 -9.33
C GLU A 164 4.35 19.29 -9.27
N SER A 165 3.51 20.21 -8.77
CA SER A 165 2.11 19.92 -8.42
C SER A 165 1.24 19.48 -9.59
N THR A 166 1.64 19.79 -10.83
CA THR A 166 0.98 19.38 -12.07
C THR A 166 1.27 17.93 -12.45
N VAL A 167 2.42 17.39 -12.02
CA VAL A 167 2.88 16.03 -12.34
C VAL A 167 2.60 15.08 -11.18
N TYR A 168 2.91 15.50 -9.96
CA TYR A 168 2.72 14.72 -8.75
C TYR A 168 2.26 15.61 -7.59
N GLN A 169 1.15 15.24 -6.97
CA GLN A 169 0.51 16.09 -5.95
C GLN A 169 1.26 16.13 -4.60
N GLY A 170 2.12 15.15 -4.32
CA GLY A 170 2.90 15.11 -3.08
C GLY A 170 4.25 15.81 -3.23
N VAL A 171 4.86 16.22 -2.12
CA VAL A 171 6.28 16.62 -2.10
C VAL A 171 7.12 15.35 -2.11
N ASN A 172 7.79 15.03 -3.22
CA ASN A 172 8.54 13.79 -3.37
C ASN A 172 9.96 13.96 -2.81
N THR A 173 10.17 13.49 -1.58
CA THR A 173 11.43 13.64 -0.84
C THR A 173 12.12 12.29 -0.69
N LYS A 174 13.43 12.26 -0.91
CA LYS A 174 14.28 11.07 -0.76
C LYS A 174 15.06 11.15 0.54
N PHE A 175 14.89 10.13 1.36
CA PHE A 175 15.58 9.92 2.62
C PHE A 175 16.51 8.72 2.48
N PHE A 176 17.82 8.94 2.64
CA PHE A 176 18.82 7.87 2.60
C PHE A 176 19.07 7.33 4.01
N TYR A 177 18.65 6.08 4.21
CA TYR A 177 18.83 5.31 5.43
C TYR A 177 20.12 4.48 5.34
N ASN A 178 20.92 4.48 6.42
CA ASN A 178 22.04 3.57 6.60
C ASN A 178 22.36 3.44 8.09
N LYS A 179 22.26 2.21 8.62
CA LYS A 179 22.47 1.87 10.03
C LYS A 179 23.95 1.79 10.41
N ALA A 180 24.83 1.43 9.48
CA ALA A 180 26.27 1.40 9.72
C ALA A 180 26.88 2.80 9.87
N ARG A 181 26.11 3.86 9.57
CA ARG A 181 26.57 5.23 9.72
C ARG A 181 26.43 5.69 11.17
N THR A 182 27.54 6.17 11.73
CA THR A 182 27.61 6.67 13.12
C THR A 182 27.62 8.21 13.22
N ALA A 183 27.85 8.94 12.13
CA ALA A 183 28.00 10.40 12.13
C ALA A 183 27.29 11.08 10.95
N GLY A 184 27.01 12.38 11.12
CA GLY A 184 26.40 13.24 10.10
C GLY A 184 24.87 13.34 10.17
N PRO A 185 24.27 14.29 9.44
CA PRO A 185 22.83 14.50 9.44
C PRO A 185 22.06 13.29 8.85
N PRO A 186 20.89 12.94 9.41
CA PRO A 186 20.06 11.87 8.88
C PRO A 186 19.46 12.23 7.51
N GLY A 187 19.08 11.22 6.74
CA GLY A 187 18.40 11.39 5.45
C GLY A 187 19.27 11.70 4.24
N LEU A 188 20.55 12.01 4.43
CA LEU A 188 21.52 12.23 3.33
C LEU A 188 22.38 10.99 3.06
N CYS A 189 22.84 10.82 1.82
CA CYS A 189 23.87 9.84 1.52
C CYS A 189 25.25 10.46 1.80
N LEU A 190 25.98 9.91 2.75
CA LEU A 190 27.32 10.35 3.14
C LEU A 190 28.36 9.23 2.98
N CYS A 191 28.12 8.32 2.05
CA CYS A 191 29.08 7.25 1.75
C CYS A 191 30.32 7.85 1.06
N PRO A 192 31.53 7.28 1.27
CA PRO A 192 32.75 7.75 0.59
C PRO A 192 32.60 7.82 -0.93
N THR A 193 31.88 6.85 -1.48
CA THR A 193 31.35 6.91 -2.85
C THR A 193 29.84 7.07 -2.75
N PRO A 194 29.25 8.18 -3.25
CA PRO A 194 27.80 8.37 -3.26
C PRO A 194 27.10 7.20 -3.94
N CYS A 195 26.10 6.61 -3.28
CA CYS A 195 25.35 5.48 -3.80
C CYS A 195 23.93 5.87 -4.21
N GLU A 196 23.33 5.11 -5.13
CA GLU A 196 21.98 5.37 -5.63
C GLU A 196 20.87 5.03 -4.63
N GLY A 197 21.23 4.38 -3.51
CA GLY A 197 20.30 3.98 -2.46
C GLY A 197 19.48 2.73 -2.77
N THR A 198 20.00 1.82 -3.60
CA THR A 198 19.37 0.55 -3.97
C THR A 198 19.61 -0.56 -2.95
N GLY A 199 20.49 -0.32 -1.98
CA GLY A 199 20.98 -1.27 -0.97
C GLY A 199 19.97 -1.73 0.08
N ASN A 200 20.47 -2.34 1.15
CA ASN A 200 19.68 -2.71 2.32
C ASN A 200 19.83 -1.74 3.50
N GLY A 201 20.82 -0.86 3.49
CA GLY A 201 21.08 0.13 4.54
C GLY A 201 21.91 -0.41 5.71
N GLU A 202 22.61 -1.53 5.58
CA GLU A 202 23.36 -2.17 6.68
C GLU A 202 24.89 -1.99 6.57
N ALA A 203 25.39 -1.44 5.47
CA ALA A 203 26.83 -1.25 5.24
C ALA A 203 27.14 0.09 4.56
N ILE A 204 28.36 0.61 4.76
CA ILE A 204 28.85 1.80 4.06
C ILE A 204 28.87 1.53 2.56
N GLY A 205 28.33 2.46 1.76
CA GLY A 205 28.14 2.28 0.31
C GLY A 205 26.82 1.62 -0.08
N ASP A 206 26.05 1.11 0.88
CA ASP A 206 24.82 0.34 0.63
C ASP A 206 23.58 1.00 1.24
N CYS A 207 23.44 2.33 1.12
CA CYS A 207 22.26 3.02 1.66
C CYS A 207 20.95 2.48 1.07
N LYS A 208 19.87 2.59 1.84
CA LYS A 208 18.50 2.42 1.33
C LYS A 208 17.85 3.78 1.12
N ARG A 209 17.42 4.07 -0.11
CA ARG A 209 16.63 5.26 -0.45
C ARG A 209 15.15 5.00 -0.19
N ILE A 210 14.61 5.72 0.77
CA ILE A 210 13.19 5.76 1.15
C ILE A 210 12.58 7.01 0.55
N THR A 211 11.35 6.91 0.05
CA THR A 211 10.58 8.05 -0.45
C THR A 211 9.52 8.43 0.56
N ILE A 212 9.51 9.71 0.94
CA ILE A 212 8.51 10.33 1.80
C ILE A 212 7.74 11.32 0.94
N SER A 213 6.42 11.16 0.89
CA SER A 213 5.52 11.96 0.07
C SER A 213 4.42 12.61 0.92
N PRO A 214 4.65 13.82 1.48
CA PRO A 214 3.61 14.61 2.12
C PRO A 214 2.65 15.26 1.12
N PHE A 215 1.35 15.16 1.38
CA PHE A 215 0.27 15.73 0.56
C PHE A 215 -0.37 16.93 1.26
N GLN A 216 -1.06 17.78 0.49
CA GLN A 216 -1.69 19.01 0.98
C GLN A 216 -2.64 18.77 2.16
N THR A 217 -3.31 17.62 2.20
CA THR A 217 -4.26 17.25 3.25
C THR A 217 -3.61 16.91 4.59
N GLY A 218 -2.28 16.85 4.66
CA GLY A 218 -1.56 16.34 5.83
C GLY A 218 -1.44 14.82 5.86
N ARG A 219 -1.90 14.11 4.82
CA ARG A 219 -1.54 12.70 4.61
C ARG A 219 -0.12 12.58 4.10
N ILE A 220 0.60 11.56 4.54
CA ILE A 220 1.98 11.28 4.15
C ILE A 220 2.08 9.80 3.79
N ILE A 221 2.78 9.51 2.70
CA ILE A 221 3.17 8.14 2.32
C ILE A 221 4.67 7.98 2.53
N ILE A 222 5.08 6.90 3.18
CA ILE A 222 6.47 6.45 3.26
C ILE A 222 6.57 5.11 2.51
N THR A 223 7.42 5.07 1.48
CA THR A 223 7.60 3.90 0.61
C THR A 223 9.06 3.70 0.24
N GLY A 224 9.40 2.54 -0.30
CA GLY A 224 10.77 2.18 -0.69
C GLY A 224 11.60 1.53 0.41
N ALA A 225 11.07 1.45 1.64
CA ALA A 225 11.72 0.73 2.74
C ALA A 225 11.62 -0.80 2.55
N ARG A 226 12.48 -1.56 3.24
CA ARG A 226 12.47 -3.03 3.32
C ARG A 226 12.20 -3.57 4.72
N SER A 227 12.24 -2.71 5.74
CA SER A 227 11.96 -3.06 7.13
C SER A 227 11.10 -1.99 7.82
N LEU A 228 10.51 -2.34 8.96
CA LEU A 228 9.75 -1.39 9.76
C LEU A 228 10.66 -0.36 10.44
N ASP A 229 11.88 -0.75 10.82
CA ASP A 229 12.87 0.16 11.40
C ASP A 229 13.22 1.33 10.46
N GLN A 230 13.36 1.02 9.17
CA GLN A 230 13.55 2.03 8.12
C GLN A 230 12.37 2.99 8.01
N ILE A 231 11.13 2.48 8.09
CA ILE A 231 9.92 3.30 8.11
C ILE A 231 9.91 4.20 9.34
N ASN A 232 10.15 3.64 10.52
CA ASN A 232 10.10 4.37 11.79
C ASN A 232 11.16 5.46 11.86
N THR A 233 12.36 5.20 11.34
CA THR A 233 13.44 6.18 11.25
C THR A 233 13.06 7.36 10.35
N ALA A 234 12.51 7.07 9.16
CA ALA A 234 12.03 8.10 8.25
C ALA A 234 10.84 8.90 8.82
N TYR A 235 9.91 8.21 9.49
CA TYR A 235 8.77 8.80 10.18
C TYR A 235 9.21 9.76 11.30
N ALA A 236 10.07 9.32 12.20
CA ALA A 236 10.55 10.12 13.33
C ALA A 236 11.26 11.39 12.82
N PHE A 237 12.17 11.22 11.85
CA PHE A 237 12.86 12.35 11.22
C PHE A 237 11.88 13.36 10.61
N MET A 238 10.91 12.90 9.82
CA MET A 238 9.97 13.79 9.15
C MET A 238 9.06 14.53 10.15
N ASN A 239 8.64 13.88 11.23
CA ASN A 239 7.82 14.53 12.27
C ASN A 239 8.61 15.59 13.05
N THR A 240 9.89 15.37 13.33
CA THR A 240 10.74 16.43 13.90
C THR A 240 10.78 17.68 13.01
N ILE A 241 10.78 17.52 11.68
CA ILE A 241 10.70 18.66 10.74
C ILE A 241 9.33 19.34 10.82
N PHE A 242 8.25 18.55 10.82
CA PHE A 242 6.90 19.10 10.91
C PHE A 242 6.67 19.89 12.21
N GLU A 243 7.14 19.37 13.34
CA GLU A 243 7.04 20.02 14.64
C GLU A 243 7.85 21.32 14.66
N LYS A 244 9.13 21.26 14.24
CA LYS A 244 10.03 22.41 14.26
C LYS A 244 9.56 23.56 13.37
N HIS A 245 8.95 23.25 12.23
CA HIS A 245 8.52 24.23 11.23
C HIS A 245 6.98 24.35 11.15
N ALA A 246 6.28 23.96 12.20
CA ALA A 246 4.82 23.92 12.24
C ALA A 246 4.19 25.27 11.86
N ALA A 247 4.70 26.38 12.39
CA ALA A 247 4.20 27.73 12.12
C ALA A 247 4.30 28.15 10.64
N GLU A 248 5.26 27.60 9.91
CA GLU A 248 5.52 27.94 8.51
C GLU A 248 4.76 27.02 7.54
N ILE A 249 4.58 25.76 7.94
CA ILE A 249 4.06 24.70 7.08
C ILE A 249 2.57 24.49 7.29
N ILE A 250 2.04 24.60 8.51
CA ILE A 250 0.63 24.33 8.78
C ILE A 250 -0.23 25.44 8.19
N ARG A 251 -1.27 25.05 7.44
CA ARG A 251 -2.34 25.97 7.06
C ARG A 251 -3.32 26.03 8.23
N VAL A 252 -3.26 27.11 8.99
CA VAL A 252 -4.35 27.45 9.91
C VAL A 252 -5.60 27.60 9.05
N ALA A 253 -6.62 26.79 9.32
CA ALA A 253 -7.93 27.00 8.73
C ALA A 253 -8.40 28.38 9.19
N LEU A 254 -8.43 29.36 8.29
CA LEU A 254 -9.20 30.56 8.53
C LEU A 254 -10.65 30.04 8.65
N THR A 255 -11.24 30.15 9.84
CA THR A 255 -12.69 30.07 9.95
C THR A 255 -13.24 31.05 8.91
N PRO A 256 -14.01 30.59 7.92
CA PRO A 256 -14.63 31.54 7.00
C PRO A 256 -15.42 32.54 7.85
N PRO A 257 -15.33 33.84 7.55
CA PRO A 257 -16.17 34.82 8.23
C PRO A 257 -17.63 34.36 8.11
N PRO A 258 -18.47 34.59 9.14
CA PRO A 258 -19.88 34.23 9.09
C PRO A 258 -20.47 34.68 7.75
N GLN A 259 -20.97 33.74 6.96
CA GLN A 259 -21.60 34.09 5.70
C GLN A 259 -22.81 34.97 6.04
N THR A 260 -22.77 36.23 5.65
CA THR A 260 -23.98 37.05 5.60
C THR A 260 -24.92 36.37 4.60
N THR A 261 -26.06 35.92 5.09
CA THR A 261 -27.06 35.22 4.30
C THR A 261 -27.55 36.13 3.18
N ALA A 262 -27.09 35.89 1.96
CA ALA A 262 -27.75 36.43 0.77
C ALA A 262 -29.12 35.73 0.62
N PRO A 263 -30.19 36.44 0.21
CA PRO A 263 -31.52 35.87 0.06
C PRO A 263 -31.51 34.72 -0.95
N ALA A 264 -32.15 33.61 -0.57
CA ALA A 264 -32.20 32.38 -1.35
C ALA A 264 -32.81 32.63 -2.74
N THR A 265 -32.09 32.22 -3.79
CA THR A 265 -32.63 32.17 -5.16
C THR A 265 -33.60 30.99 -5.28
N PRO A 266 -34.75 31.12 -5.95
CA PRO A 266 -35.73 30.03 -6.06
C PRO A 266 -35.14 28.79 -6.76
N ALA A 267 -35.35 27.63 -6.15
CA ALA A 267 -34.82 26.35 -6.59
C ALA A 267 -35.45 25.90 -7.92
N LYS A 268 -34.61 25.52 -8.89
CA LYS A 268 -35.06 24.81 -10.10
C LYS A 268 -35.32 23.34 -9.76
N ILE A 269 -36.53 22.88 -10.05
CA ILE A 269 -36.93 21.47 -9.95
C ILE A 269 -36.10 20.65 -10.96
N ARG A 270 -35.26 19.73 -10.47
CA ARG A 270 -34.62 18.70 -11.30
C ARG A 270 -35.35 17.38 -11.12
N SER A 271 -35.74 16.79 -12.25
CA SER A 271 -36.41 15.50 -12.37
C SER A 271 -35.61 14.35 -11.75
N GLY A 272 -36.36 13.38 -11.21
CA GLY A 272 -35.91 12.32 -10.32
C GLY A 272 -34.67 11.55 -10.74
N TRP A 273 -33.67 11.56 -9.87
CA TRP A 273 -32.56 10.62 -9.87
C TRP A 273 -32.76 9.67 -8.69
N VAL A 274 -32.97 8.38 -8.96
CA VAL A 274 -33.11 7.36 -7.92
C VAL A 274 -31.71 6.95 -7.46
N PRO A 275 -31.33 7.15 -6.20
CA PRO A 275 -30.00 6.76 -5.72
C PRO A 275 -29.91 5.24 -5.56
N HIS A 276 -28.87 4.66 -6.15
CA HIS A 276 -28.46 3.28 -5.96
C HIS A 276 -27.97 3.08 -4.50
N PRO A 277 -28.35 1.98 -3.80
CA PRO A 277 -27.83 1.71 -2.47
C PRO A 277 -26.36 1.27 -2.59
N SER A 278 -25.45 2.16 -2.23
CA SER A 278 -24.04 1.85 -2.00
C SER A 278 -23.77 2.14 -0.52
N PRO A 279 -23.13 1.23 0.25
CA PRO A 279 -22.93 1.37 1.69
C PRO A 279 -21.75 2.32 1.98
N ARG A 280 -21.83 3.56 1.50
CA ARG A 280 -20.91 4.66 1.81
C ARG A 280 -21.56 5.86 2.48
N ASN A 281 -22.86 5.79 2.77
CA ASN A 281 -23.50 6.71 3.69
C ASN A 281 -23.39 6.12 5.09
N ILE A 282 -22.26 6.38 5.76
CA ILE A 282 -22.26 6.40 7.22
C ILE A 282 -23.31 7.44 7.60
N VAL A 283 -24.32 6.99 8.34
CA VAL A 283 -25.29 7.87 9.00
C VAL A 283 -24.47 8.84 9.86
N GLN A 284 -24.30 10.07 9.40
CA GLN A 284 -23.91 11.15 10.30
C GLN A 284 -25.14 11.45 11.15
N ILE A 285 -25.15 10.89 12.36
CA ILE A 285 -26.09 11.32 13.38
C ILE A 285 -25.62 12.72 13.82
N PRO A 286 -26.44 13.77 13.63
CA PRO A 286 -26.11 15.09 14.16
C PRO A 286 -26.02 15.02 15.68
N ALA A 287 -25.06 15.74 16.27
CA ALA A 287 -24.77 15.76 17.71
C ALA A 287 -25.97 16.20 18.58
N GLU A 288 -27.03 16.73 17.96
CA GLU A 288 -28.27 17.16 18.59
C GLU A 288 -29.18 15.99 19.03
N LYS A 289 -28.93 14.76 18.58
CA LYS A 289 -29.70 13.55 18.98
C LYS A 289 -29.08 12.72 20.12
N MET A 290 -28.05 13.22 20.80
CA MET A 290 -27.45 12.54 21.96
C MET A 290 -27.90 13.09 23.34
N ILE A 291 -28.84 14.03 23.39
CA ILE A 291 -29.30 14.64 24.66
C ILE A 291 -30.73 14.22 25.08
N GLU A 292 -31.48 13.47 24.26
CA GLU A 292 -32.85 13.04 24.60
C GLU A 292 -32.98 11.58 25.07
N SER A 293 -31.89 10.89 25.42
CA SER A 293 -31.97 9.49 25.89
C SER A 293 -31.29 9.23 27.24
N LEU A 294 -31.29 10.21 28.14
CA LEU A 294 -31.05 9.97 29.56
C LEU A 294 -32.42 9.92 30.26
N PRO A 295 -32.83 8.79 30.85
CA PRO A 295 -33.97 8.80 31.75
C PRO A 295 -33.60 9.60 33.01
N ASP A 296 -34.42 10.59 33.33
CA ASP A 296 -34.40 11.25 34.63
C ASP A 296 -34.67 10.19 35.72
N ASN A 297 -33.72 10.09 36.65
CA ASN A 297 -33.85 9.61 38.04
C ASN A 297 -34.65 8.32 38.31
N ALA A 298 -33.90 7.28 38.70
CA ALA A 298 -34.11 6.56 39.95
C ALA A 298 -32.74 6.26 40.60
#